data_AF-A0AAW1S027-F1
#
_entry.id   AF-A0AAW1S027-F1
#
_cell.length_a   1.000
_cell.length_b   1.000
_cell.length_c   1.000
_cell.angle_alpha   90.00
_cell.angle_beta   90.00
_cell.angle_gamma   90.00
#
_symmetry.space_group_name_H-M   'P 1'
#
loop_
_entity.id
_entity.type
_entity.pdbx_description
1 polymer ?
#
loop_
_entity_poly.entity_id
_entity_poly.type
_entity_poly.pdbx_seq_one_letter_code
_entity_poly.pdbx_strand_id
1 'polypeptide(L)'
;MLAGGRSFKGAALLRRLFASAPELAPEPPAPEALRLTAAAPLLLKLPERSWGAATVLPGSLVSNIADVGATDRVAVVRHAFAAHDEHEAPLAEHVARISEGSVAVAHSIMEPQRRLIVDEYVASADGQFRLERVGTDLLRFLAREGMRVSHVPDVAVAAATGHNSTRAAASGVRQSTNEVFMVAPTAFGFNAQAAQDNHFMHSSAGGASAAPGGSITQRVLREFAALHHELTEVAGVRVALFQHALRHGTPDAVFPNNWFTTHPAGEARGGVQRSTLALYPLKCPNRRAERRADAVAMLRSRGYGREVDLSPAEAEGTFLEGTGVLVLDRINGVAYVCLSDRADAGLAQAWADQLGYRELITFTSTDSNGFPVYHTNVMMAIGTDVAVVCAESVPDVRERARLLAALRKHHQVVEITRAQMGEMCGNILELEDGRGLPVLAMSSRAHAAFGEDNRRTLRRHVAALHHAPIPTIEHVGGGGVRCALGELF
;
A
#
# COMPACT_ATOMS: atom_id res chain seq x y z
N MET A 1 -3.50 -104.57 1.27
CA MET A 1 -3.18 -104.24 2.67
C MET A 1 -2.07 -103.19 2.67
N LEU A 2 -2.39 -102.04 3.27
CA LEU A 2 -1.54 -101.04 3.94
C LEU A 2 -0.19 -100.53 3.38
N ALA A 3 -0.03 -99.23 3.67
CA ALA A 3 1.17 -98.40 3.77
C ALA A 3 1.86 -98.06 2.44
N GLY A 4 2.29 -96.83 2.16
CA GLY A 4 2.57 -95.68 3.01
C GLY A 4 3.84 -95.03 2.45
N GLY A 5 3.92 -93.70 2.40
CA GLY A 5 5.16 -92.98 2.05
C GLY A 5 4.97 -91.76 1.16
N ARG A 6 4.92 -90.57 1.76
CA ARG A 6 5.18 -89.30 1.07
C ARG A 6 6.64 -88.90 1.32
N SER A 7 7.39 -88.71 0.23
CA SER A 7 8.81 -88.35 0.22
C SER A 7 9.01 -86.84 0.03
N PHE A 8 10.06 -86.34 0.68
CA PHE A 8 10.51 -84.97 0.88
C PHE A 8 11.03 -84.30 -0.41
N LYS A 9 10.72 -83.00 -0.58
CA LYS A 9 11.54 -82.04 -1.35
C LYS A 9 12.00 -80.93 -0.41
N GLY A 10 13.17 -81.14 0.21
CA GLY A 10 13.89 -80.12 0.97
C GLY A 10 14.85 -79.36 0.07
N ALA A 11 14.51 -78.12 -0.28
CA ALA A 11 15.45 -77.09 -0.78
C ALA A 11 14.87 -75.65 -0.81
N ALA A 12 13.77 -75.36 -0.10
CA ALA A 12 13.11 -74.05 -0.16
C ALA A 12 12.70 -73.45 1.20
N LEU A 13 13.26 -73.94 2.31
CA LEU A 13 12.85 -73.52 3.67
C LEU A 13 14.02 -73.16 4.61
N LEU A 14 15.08 -72.54 4.08
CA LEU A 14 16.19 -72.01 4.90
C LEU A 14 16.69 -70.63 4.41
N ARG A 15 15.78 -69.74 3.99
CA ARG A 15 16.10 -68.33 3.64
C ARG A 15 14.97 -67.32 3.94
N ARG A 16 14.14 -67.58 4.96
CA ARG A 16 13.11 -66.63 5.43
C ARG A 16 13.00 -66.54 6.95
N LEU A 17 14.13 -66.67 7.64
CA LEU A 17 14.28 -66.24 9.02
C LEU A 17 15.40 -65.19 9.00
N PHE A 18 15.02 -63.95 9.35
CA PHE A 18 15.85 -62.73 9.42
C PHE A 18 16.17 -62.00 8.10
N ALA A 19 15.31 -61.03 7.75
CA ALA A 19 15.69 -59.66 7.38
C ALA A 19 14.49 -58.93 6.72
N SER A 20 13.56 -58.49 7.54
CA SER A 20 12.81 -57.26 7.26
C SER A 20 12.67 -56.56 8.60
N ALA A 21 13.69 -55.78 8.95
CA ALA A 21 13.50 -54.74 9.93
C ALA A 21 12.26 -53.93 9.49
N PRO A 22 11.36 -53.54 10.41
CA PRO A 22 10.36 -52.55 10.06
C PRO A 22 11.13 -51.37 9.48
N GLU A 23 10.76 -50.94 8.28
CA GLU A 23 11.18 -49.65 7.74
C GLU A 23 10.85 -48.64 8.85
N LEU A 24 11.89 -48.10 9.49
CA LEU A 24 11.74 -47.03 10.46
C LEU A 24 10.90 -45.98 9.74
N ALA A 25 9.72 -45.68 10.28
CA ALA A 25 8.95 -44.53 9.84
C ALA A 25 9.93 -43.36 9.76
N PRO A 26 9.94 -42.59 8.66
CA PRO A 26 10.83 -41.44 8.55
C PRO A 26 10.68 -40.63 9.84
N GLU A 27 11.80 -40.29 10.48
CA GLU A 27 11.77 -39.47 11.68
C GLU A 27 10.89 -38.24 11.41
N PRO A 28 9.94 -37.91 12.30
CA PRO A 28 9.12 -36.73 12.10
C PRO A 28 10.05 -35.52 11.93
N PRO A 29 9.70 -34.57 11.04
CA PRO A 29 10.54 -33.41 10.80
C PRO A 29 10.87 -32.73 12.13
N ALA A 30 12.07 -32.17 12.26
CA ALA A 30 12.43 -31.42 13.45
C ALA A 30 11.60 -30.12 13.51
N PRO A 31 11.22 -29.63 14.71
CA PRO A 31 10.62 -28.31 14.83
C PRO A 31 11.55 -27.23 14.29
N GLU A 32 10.99 -26.30 13.51
CA GLU A 32 11.71 -25.14 13.02
C GLU A 32 11.70 -24.03 14.07
N ALA A 33 12.81 -23.32 14.21
CA ALA A 33 12.95 -22.26 15.19
C ALA A 33 13.57 -21.00 14.61
N LEU A 34 13.09 -19.86 15.07
CA LEU A 34 13.64 -18.55 14.77
C LEU A 34 13.79 -17.73 16.05
N ARG A 35 15.01 -17.29 16.34
CA ARG A 35 15.29 -16.36 17.43
C ARG A 35 15.26 -14.92 16.94
N LEU A 36 14.26 -14.16 17.40
CA LEU A 36 14.06 -12.77 17.04
C LEU A 36 15.07 -11.84 17.73
N THR A 37 15.15 -11.92 19.06
CA THR A 37 16.10 -11.23 19.94
C THR A 37 16.49 -12.13 21.12
N ALA A 38 17.36 -11.67 22.01
CA ALA A 38 17.67 -12.39 23.25
C ALA A 38 16.49 -12.42 24.25
N ALA A 39 15.63 -11.40 24.23
CA ALA A 39 14.54 -11.23 25.20
C ALA A 39 13.17 -11.73 24.71
N ALA A 40 12.97 -11.83 23.38
CA ALA A 40 11.73 -12.31 22.80
C ALA A 40 11.56 -13.84 22.97
N PRO A 41 10.32 -14.34 23.07
CA PRO A 41 10.05 -15.77 22.99
C PRO A 41 10.66 -16.40 21.74
N LEU A 42 11.14 -17.64 21.87
CA LEU A 42 11.61 -18.40 20.71
C LEU A 42 10.42 -18.73 19.82
N LEU A 43 10.46 -18.28 18.57
CA LEU A 43 9.40 -18.55 17.60
C LEU A 43 9.58 -19.95 17.03
N LEU A 44 8.56 -20.78 17.12
CA LEU A 44 8.58 -22.18 16.70
C LEU A 44 7.50 -22.48 15.68
N LYS A 45 7.82 -23.35 14.74
CA LYS A 45 6.82 -24.09 13.97
C LYS A 45 6.98 -25.57 14.28
N LEU A 46 5.92 -26.17 14.80
CA LEU A 46 5.93 -27.58 15.17
C LEU A 46 5.81 -28.44 13.90
N PRO A 47 6.45 -29.63 13.89
CA PRO A 47 6.43 -30.51 12.72
C PRO A 47 5.06 -31.16 12.49
N GLU A 48 4.32 -31.36 13.58
CA GLU A 48 2.93 -31.80 13.52
C GLU A 48 2.01 -30.59 13.59
N ARG A 49 1.05 -30.59 12.68
CA ARG A 49 0.03 -29.56 12.60
C ARG A 49 -0.89 -29.61 13.81
N SER A 50 -0.82 -28.57 14.62
CA SER A 50 -1.70 -28.37 15.77
C SER A 50 -2.91 -27.52 15.35
N TRP A 51 -4.09 -28.15 15.32
CA TRP A 51 -5.36 -27.47 15.02
C TRP A 51 -5.75 -26.41 16.05
N GLY A 52 -5.17 -26.49 17.24
CA GLY A 52 -5.36 -25.54 18.33
C GLY A 52 -4.18 -25.55 19.30
N ALA A 53 -4.18 -24.60 20.22
CA ALA A 53 -3.17 -24.52 21.27
C ALA A 53 -3.27 -25.73 22.21
N ALA A 54 -2.15 -26.38 22.48
CA ALA A 54 -2.06 -27.34 23.57
C ALA A 54 -2.01 -26.58 24.90
N THR A 55 -2.58 -27.14 25.97
CA THR A 55 -2.44 -26.53 27.31
C THR A 55 -1.04 -26.76 27.90
N VAL A 56 -0.35 -27.79 27.42
CA VAL A 56 1.01 -28.16 27.80
C VAL A 56 1.79 -28.51 26.53
N LEU A 57 2.94 -27.87 26.35
CA LEU A 57 3.90 -28.19 25.31
C LEU A 57 5.09 -28.96 25.93
N PRO A 58 5.39 -30.19 25.47
CA PRO A 58 6.50 -30.98 25.99
C PRO A 58 7.84 -30.27 25.89
N GLY A 59 8.59 -30.21 27.00
CA GLY A 59 9.93 -29.62 27.02
C GLY A 59 10.90 -30.30 26.05
N SER A 60 10.70 -31.60 25.77
CA SER A 60 11.47 -32.37 24.79
C SER A 60 11.39 -31.81 23.37
N LEU A 61 10.29 -31.15 22.98
CA LEU A 61 10.15 -30.53 21.67
C LEU A 61 11.02 -29.27 21.52
N VAL A 62 11.35 -28.62 22.64
CA VAL A 62 12.16 -27.39 22.67
C VAL A 62 13.63 -27.73 22.90
N SER A 63 13.92 -28.70 23.78
CA SER A 63 15.29 -29.09 24.13
C SER A 63 16.07 -29.76 23.00
N ASN A 64 15.38 -30.30 22.00
CA ASN A 64 15.99 -30.98 20.85
C ASN A 64 16.35 -30.04 19.69
N ILE A 65 16.09 -28.73 19.83
CA ILE A 65 16.39 -27.73 18.80
C ILE A 65 17.84 -27.24 18.98
N ALA A 66 18.69 -27.47 17.97
CA ALA A 66 20.09 -27.06 17.98
C ALA A 66 20.26 -25.52 18.09
N ASP A 67 21.30 -25.06 18.79
CA ASP A 67 21.69 -23.64 18.96
C ASP A 67 20.72 -22.70 19.68
N VAL A 68 19.80 -23.27 20.47
CA VAL A 68 18.86 -22.49 21.28
C VAL A 68 19.37 -22.41 22.72
N GLY A 69 20.04 -21.31 23.10
CA GLY A 69 20.33 -21.02 24.51
C GLY A 69 19.06 -21.08 25.38
N ALA A 70 19.20 -21.30 26.70
CA ALA A 70 18.08 -21.47 27.64
C ALA A 70 17.02 -20.38 27.44
N THR A 71 15.81 -20.76 27.05
CA THR A 71 14.65 -19.86 26.91
C THR A 71 13.53 -20.36 27.80
N ASP A 72 12.98 -19.45 28.59
CA ASP A 72 11.84 -19.74 29.46
C ASP A 72 10.51 -19.42 28.78
N ARG A 73 10.55 -18.87 27.56
CA ARG A 73 9.36 -18.48 26.77
C ARG A 73 9.46 -18.96 25.32
N VAL A 74 8.34 -19.46 24.82
CA VAL A 74 8.20 -20.04 23.48
C VAL A 74 6.91 -19.55 22.84
N ALA A 75 6.94 -19.32 21.52
CA ALA A 75 5.80 -18.86 20.73
C ALA A 75 5.60 -19.80 19.52
N VAL A 76 4.52 -20.59 19.52
CA VAL A 76 4.20 -21.53 18.44
C VAL A 76 3.37 -20.83 17.38
N VAL A 77 3.86 -20.81 16.14
CA VAL A 77 3.20 -20.24 14.96
C VAL A 77 2.38 -21.31 14.25
N ARG A 78 1.15 -20.98 13.90
CA ARG A 78 0.26 -21.84 13.11
C ARG A 78 -0.68 -21.05 12.22
N HIS A 79 -1.18 -21.69 11.18
CA HIS A 79 -2.20 -21.10 10.31
C HIS A 79 -3.56 -21.05 11.02
N ALA A 80 -4.26 -19.93 10.91
CA ALA A 80 -5.58 -19.76 11.51
C ALA A 80 -6.66 -20.56 10.76
N PHE A 81 -6.52 -20.73 9.44
CA PHE A 81 -7.58 -21.24 8.56
C PHE A 81 -7.14 -22.29 7.54
N ALA A 82 -5.94 -22.87 7.68
CA ALA A 82 -5.47 -23.87 6.72
C ALA A 82 -6.45 -25.06 6.65
N ALA A 83 -6.57 -25.70 5.49
CA ALA A 83 -7.36 -26.93 5.28
C ALA A 83 -6.52 -28.18 5.59
N HIS A 84 -7.13 -29.30 6.02
CA HIS A 84 -6.40 -30.49 6.54
C HIS A 84 -5.40 -31.13 5.57
N ASP A 85 -5.63 -30.94 4.28
CA ASP A 85 -4.89 -31.41 3.13
C ASP A 85 -3.91 -30.37 2.57
N GLU A 86 -3.92 -29.15 3.12
CA GLU A 86 -2.99 -28.08 2.75
C GLU A 86 -1.62 -28.31 3.39
N HIS A 87 -0.58 -28.21 2.55
CA HIS A 87 0.80 -28.28 3.01
C HIS A 87 1.17 -27.02 3.79
N GLU A 88 1.70 -27.19 5.00
CA GLU A 88 2.20 -26.05 5.77
C GLU A 88 3.59 -25.66 5.29
N ALA A 89 3.72 -24.43 4.80
CA ALA A 89 5.01 -23.90 4.38
C ALA A 89 5.97 -23.77 5.59
N PRO A 90 7.28 -23.96 5.39
CA PRO A 90 8.29 -23.78 6.43
C PRO A 90 8.21 -22.42 7.13
N LEU A 91 8.67 -22.35 8.39
CA LEU A 91 8.70 -21.09 9.14
C LEU A 91 9.53 -20.02 8.41
N ALA A 92 10.65 -20.44 7.80
CA ALA A 92 11.54 -19.57 7.03
C ALA A 92 10.89 -18.95 5.79
N GLU A 93 9.80 -19.53 5.27
CA GLU A 93 9.03 -18.93 4.18
C GLU A 93 8.10 -17.82 4.66
N HIS A 94 7.76 -17.80 5.96
CA HIS A 94 6.85 -16.83 6.55
C HIS A 94 7.55 -15.70 7.27
N VAL A 95 8.68 -15.98 7.92
CA VAL A 95 9.39 -15.02 8.75
C VAL A 95 10.88 -15.32 8.78
N ALA A 96 11.70 -14.28 8.63
CA ALA A 96 13.14 -14.38 8.83
C ALA A 96 13.67 -13.14 9.55
N ARG A 97 14.73 -13.32 10.34
CA ARG A 97 15.42 -12.20 10.96
C ARG A 97 16.30 -11.49 9.93
N ILE A 98 16.14 -10.17 9.80
CA ILE A 98 17.01 -9.33 8.96
C ILE A 98 18.17 -8.79 9.80
N SER A 99 17.86 -8.22 10.97
CA SER A 99 18.83 -7.65 11.91
C SER A 99 18.34 -7.81 13.34
N GLU A 100 19.11 -7.35 14.33
CA GLU A 100 18.54 -7.15 15.67
C GLU A 100 17.38 -6.15 15.61
N GLY A 101 16.23 -6.51 16.19
CA GLY A 101 15.01 -5.71 16.18
C GLY A 101 14.32 -5.57 14.81
N SER A 102 14.68 -6.37 13.79
CA SER A 102 14.04 -6.31 12.46
C SER A 102 13.79 -7.70 11.87
N VAL A 103 12.60 -7.90 11.31
CA VAL A 103 12.18 -9.16 10.69
C VAL A 103 11.56 -8.93 9.32
N ALA A 104 11.83 -9.84 8.39
CA ALA A 104 11.09 -10.01 7.14
C ALA A 104 9.88 -10.89 7.44
N VAL A 105 8.71 -10.53 6.91
CA VAL A 105 7.49 -11.34 7.00
C VAL A 105 6.88 -11.50 5.61
N ALA A 106 6.47 -12.71 5.25
CA ALA A 106 5.90 -12.98 3.93
C ALA A 106 4.64 -12.17 3.69
N HIS A 107 4.53 -11.55 2.51
CA HIS A 107 3.34 -10.80 2.16
C HIS A 107 2.08 -11.68 2.10
N SER A 108 2.22 -12.96 1.76
CA SER A 108 1.10 -13.91 1.62
C SER A 108 0.26 -14.08 2.89
N ILE A 109 0.81 -13.83 4.08
CA ILE A 109 0.06 -13.97 5.34
C ILE A 109 -0.99 -12.88 5.54
N MET A 110 -1.04 -11.89 4.63
CA MET A 110 -1.97 -10.78 4.67
C MET A 110 -3.33 -11.10 4.07
N GLU A 111 -3.39 -12.15 3.27
CA GLU A 111 -4.65 -12.74 2.86
C GLU A 111 -5.37 -13.30 4.11
N PRO A 112 -6.65 -12.96 4.36
CA PRO A 112 -7.38 -13.43 5.53
C PRO A 112 -7.30 -14.96 5.71
N GLN A 113 -7.36 -15.72 4.62
CA GLN A 113 -7.26 -17.18 4.62
C GLN A 113 -5.87 -17.74 4.99
N ARG A 114 -4.79 -16.96 4.82
CA ARG A 114 -3.41 -17.37 5.10
C ARG A 114 -2.88 -16.82 6.42
N ARG A 115 -3.74 -16.18 7.21
CA ARG A 115 -3.41 -15.54 8.48
C ARG A 115 -2.68 -16.52 9.41
N LEU A 116 -1.58 -16.03 10.01
CA LEU A 116 -0.84 -16.75 11.04
C LEU A 116 -1.20 -16.24 12.43
N ILE A 117 -1.32 -17.17 13.36
CA ILE A 117 -1.54 -16.92 14.79
C ILE A 117 -0.46 -17.57 15.62
N VAL A 118 -0.29 -17.04 16.83
CA VAL A 118 0.77 -17.35 17.77
C VAL A 118 0.17 -17.73 19.11
N ASP A 119 0.57 -18.90 19.60
CA ASP A 119 0.28 -19.39 20.94
C ASP A 119 1.55 -19.31 21.79
N GLU A 120 1.46 -18.65 22.94
CA GLU A 120 2.60 -18.33 23.80
C GLU A 120 2.62 -19.24 25.02
N TYR A 121 3.81 -19.73 25.36
CA TYR A 121 4.03 -20.66 26.45
C TYR A 121 5.20 -20.22 27.33
N VAL A 122 5.11 -20.53 28.62
CA VAL A 122 6.14 -20.24 29.63
C VAL A 122 6.61 -21.54 30.29
N ALA A 123 7.91 -21.66 30.53
CA ALA A 123 8.50 -22.81 31.20
C ALA A 123 7.96 -22.97 32.63
N SER A 124 7.77 -24.23 33.03
CA SER A 124 7.28 -24.66 34.33
C SER A 124 8.32 -25.55 35.02
N ALA A 125 8.24 -25.63 36.36
CA ALA A 125 9.22 -26.34 37.19
C ALA A 125 9.32 -27.86 36.90
N ASP A 126 8.31 -28.44 36.26
CA ASP A 126 8.26 -29.82 35.79
C ASP A 126 8.97 -30.03 34.43
N GLY A 127 9.66 -29.00 33.92
CA GLY A 127 10.37 -29.04 32.64
C GLY A 127 9.43 -28.99 31.43
N GLN A 128 8.16 -28.63 31.62
CA GLN A 128 7.17 -28.47 30.56
C GLN A 128 6.91 -26.98 30.27
N PHE A 129 6.27 -26.68 29.14
CA PHE A 129 5.83 -25.32 28.80
C PHE A 129 4.30 -25.23 28.93
N ARG A 130 3.81 -24.23 29.67
CA ARG A 130 2.37 -24.02 29.94
C ARG A 130 1.85 -22.85 29.11
N LEU A 131 0.67 -23.03 28.50
CA LEU A 131 0.04 -22.01 27.67
C LEU A 131 -0.30 -20.75 28.50
N GLU A 132 0.17 -19.60 28.06
CA GLU A 132 -0.08 -18.29 28.65
C GLU A 132 -1.07 -17.47 27.81
N ARG A 133 -0.93 -17.53 26.48
CA ARG A 133 -1.81 -16.81 25.54
C ARG A 133 -2.06 -17.64 24.29
N VAL A 134 -3.28 -17.57 23.77
CA VAL A 134 -3.71 -18.31 22.59
C VAL A 134 -4.19 -17.38 21.48
N GLY A 135 -3.85 -17.69 20.24
CA GLY A 135 -4.46 -17.13 19.05
C GLY A 135 -4.09 -15.67 18.75
N THR A 136 -2.91 -15.21 19.17
CA THR A 136 -2.46 -13.84 18.87
C THR A 136 -2.05 -13.74 17.41
N ASP A 137 -2.56 -12.76 16.68
CA ASP A 137 -2.09 -12.48 15.32
C ASP A 137 -0.55 -12.31 15.26
N LEU A 138 0.12 -12.94 14.29
CA LEU A 138 1.58 -12.92 14.20
C LEU A 138 2.15 -11.50 14.16
N LEU A 139 1.52 -10.56 13.44
CA LEU A 139 2.01 -9.19 13.37
C LEU A 139 1.82 -8.46 14.69
N ARG A 140 0.72 -8.72 15.40
CA ARG A 140 0.51 -8.17 16.75
C ARG A 140 1.52 -8.73 17.75
N PHE A 141 1.84 -10.02 17.65
CA PHE A 141 2.90 -10.63 18.43
C PHE A 141 4.24 -9.94 18.17
N LEU A 142 4.66 -9.83 16.90
CA LEU A 142 5.92 -9.20 16.52
C LEU A 142 6.03 -7.74 16.98
N ALA A 143 4.94 -6.97 16.83
CA ALA A 143 4.88 -5.58 17.30
C ALA A 143 5.04 -5.47 18.82
N ARG A 144 4.43 -6.37 19.60
CA ARG A 144 4.55 -6.39 21.05
C ARG A 144 5.96 -6.77 21.52
N GLU A 145 6.63 -7.65 20.79
CA GLU A 145 8.05 -7.98 21.04
C GLU A 145 9.02 -6.90 20.51
N GLY A 146 8.52 -5.75 20.04
CA GLY A 146 9.33 -4.60 19.62
C GLY A 146 10.01 -4.78 18.26
N MET A 147 9.54 -5.70 17.42
CA MET A 147 10.14 -5.98 16.12
C MET A 147 9.65 -5.00 15.04
N ARG A 148 10.58 -4.45 14.26
CA ARG A 148 10.27 -3.76 13.00
C ARG A 148 9.99 -4.80 11.91
N VAL A 149 8.79 -4.79 11.36
CA VAL A 149 8.34 -5.76 10.36
C VAL A 149 8.47 -5.19 8.95
N SER A 150 9.25 -5.88 8.11
CA SER A 150 9.35 -5.63 6.67
C SER A 150 8.54 -6.71 5.93
N HIS A 151 7.47 -6.32 5.25
CA HIS A 151 6.74 -7.28 4.41
C HIS A 151 7.49 -7.50 3.09
N VAL A 152 7.71 -8.76 2.73
CA VAL A 152 8.48 -9.11 1.53
C VAL A 152 7.78 -10.20 0.72
N PRO A 153 7.88 -10.16 -0.63
CA PRO A 153 7.36 -11.23 -1.48
C PRO A 153 8.09 -12.57 -1.28
N ASP A 154 9.38 -12.51 -0.95
CA ASP A 154 10.25 -13.65 -0.70
C ASP A 154 11.10 -13.38 0.53
N VAL A 155 10.87 -14.17 1.57
CA VAL A 155 11.53 -14.04 2.88
C VAL A 155 12.99 -14.47 2.83
N ALA A 156 13.32 -15.50 2.04
CA ALA A 156 14.67 -16.02 1.92
C ALA A 156 15.61 -15.03 1.21
N VAL A 157 15.11 -14.39 0.15
CA VAL A 157 15.86 -13.34 -0.57
C VAL A 157 16.11 -12.12 0.33
N ALA A 158 15.10 -11.69 1.10
CA ALA A 158 15.20 -10.54 1.99
C ALA A 158 16.24 -10.74 3.11
N ALA A 159 16.34 -11.95 3.65
CA ALA A 159 17.33 -12.31 4.65
C ALA A 159 18.77 -12.33 4.10
N ALA A 160 18.95 -12.80 2.86
CA ALA A 160 20.29 -12.95 2.25
C ALA A 160 20.91 -11.63 1.76
N THR A 161 20.09 -10.63 1.46
CA THR A 161 20.53 -9.42 0.73
C THR A 161 20.72 -8.20 1.63
N GLY A 162 20.57 -8.34 2.95
CA GLY A 162 20.73 -7.21 3.88
C GLY A 162 19.90 -6.01 3.45
N HIS A 163 18.65 -6.24 3.01
CA HIS A 163 17.77 -5.15 2.60
C HIS A 163 17.70 -4.13 3.73
N ASN A 164 18.05 -2.89 3.39
CA ASN A 164 17.74 -1.74 4.23
C ASN A 164 16.25 -1.79 4.52
N SER A 165 15.92 -2.16 5.75
CA SER A 165 14.57 -2.18 6.28
C SER A 165 13.88 -0.88 5.89
N THR A 166 12.68 -1.03 5.33
CA THR A 166 11.66 0.01 5.29
C THR A 166 11.69 0.77 6.61
N ARG A 167 11.93 2.07 6.47
CA ARG A 167 12.04 2.99 7.59
C ARG A 167 10.62 3.21 8.11
N ALA A 168 10.14 2.32 8.99
CA ALA A 168 9.13 2.71 9.96
C ALA A 168 9.80 3.75 10.86
N ALA A 169 9.74 5.02 10.44
CA ALA A 169 10.35 6.10 11.17
C ALA A 169 9.61 6.22 12.50
N ALA A 170 10.33 5.90 13.57
CA ALA A 170 10.11 6.49 14.87
C ALA A 170 9.98 8.02 14.66
N SER A 171 8.76 8.54 14.79
CA SER A 171 8.44 9.96 14.88
C SER A 171 9.16 10.92 13.90
N GLY A 172 9.07 10.71 12.58
CA GLY A 172 9.59 11.68 11.61
C GLY A 172 9.20 11.41 10.15
N VAL A 173 8.51 12.37 9.52
CA VAL A 173 8.20 12.56 8.08
C VAL A 173 7.81 11.31 7.27
N ARG A 174 6.56 11.28 6.80
CA ARG A 174 6.03 10.22 5.94
C ARG A 174 5.76 10.73 4.52
N GLN A 175 5.88 9.86 3.53
CA GLN A 175 5.48 10.15 2.15
C GLN A 175 3.95 10.03 1.97
N SER A 176 3.35 9.09 2.68
CA SER A 176 1.96 8.70 2.58
C SER A 176 1.27 8.70 3.96
N THR A 177 -0.05 8.57 3.96
CA THR A 177 -0.89 8.59 5.17
C THR A 177 -1.93 7.48 5.11
N ASN A 178 -2.41 7.05 6.27
CA ASN A 178 -3.55 6.14 6.42
C ASN A 178 -4.89 6.90 6.41
N GLU A 179 -4.92 8.22 6.28
CA GLU A 179 -6.16 8.98 6.34
C GLU A 179 -6.34 9.95 5.17
N VAL A 180 -7.53 9.91 4.57
CA VAL A 180 -7.88 10.72 3.41
C VAL A 180 -9.21 11.43 3.60
N PHE A 181 -9.33 12.59 2.98
CA PHE A 181 -10.57 13.34 2.81
C PHE A 181 -11.20 12.96 1.47
N MET A 182 -12.50 12.64 1.50
CA MET A 182 -13.27 12.32 0.29
C MET A 182 -14.60 13.07 0.31
N VAL A 183 -15.14 13.37 -0.88
CA VAL A 183 -16.44 14.03 -1.02
C VAL A 183 -17.38 13.17 -1.85
N ALA A 184 -18.47 12.72 -1.24
CA ALA A 184 -19.50 11.94 -1.91
C ALA A 184 -20.17 12.76 -3.04
N PRO A 185 -20.19 12.24 -4.29
CA PRO A 185 -20.64 12.94 -5.49
C PRO A 185 -22.18 12.94 -5.67
N THR A 186 -22.92 13.45 -4.68
CA THR A 186 -24.39 13.45 -4.64
C THR A 186 -25.06 14.42 -5.63
N ALA A 187 -24.30 15.33 -6.24
CA ALA A 187 -24.76 16.26 -7.27
C ALA A 187 -23.68 16.44 -8.35
N PHE A 188 -23.14 15.31 -8.82
CA PHE A 188 -22.13 15.24 -9.87
C PHE A 188 -22.72 15.40 -11.28
N GLY A 189 -21.94 16.02 -12.16
CA GLY A 189 -22.28 16.23 -13.57
C GLY A 189 -21.09 16.76 -14.36
N PHE A 190 -21.26 16.94 -15.66
CA PHE A 190 -20.23 17.50 -16.52
C PHE A 190 -19.98 18.99 -16.20
N ASN A 191 -18.72 19.37 -15.98
CA ASN A 191 -18.34 20.76 -15.75
C ASN A 191 -17.86 21.44 -17.04
N ALA A 192 -18.73 22.21 -17.68
CA ALA A 192 -18.40 22.96 -18.89
C ALA A 192 -17.27 24.01 -18.70
N GLN A 193 -17.03 24.50 -17.47
CA GLN A 193 -15.93 25.44 -17.21
C GLN A 193 -14.58 24.70 -17.19
N ALA A 194 -14.52 23.54 -16.54
CA ALA A 194 -13.29 22.74 -16.43
C ALA A 194 -12.96 21.98 -17.72
N ALA A 195 -13.96 21.62 -18.53
CA ALA A 195 -13.74 20.92 -19.79
C ALA A 195 -13.05 21.77 -20.88
N GLN A 196 -12.83 23.07 -20.65
CA GLN A 196 -12.13 23.94 -21.59
C GLN A 196 -10.64 23.60 -21.72
N ASP A 197 -10.03 23.08 -20.64
CA ASP A 197 -8.62 22.71 -20.58
C ASP A 197 -8.38 21.30 -20.02
N ASN A 198 -9.40 20.63 -19.47
CA ASN A 198 -9.33 19.22 -19.12
C ASN A 198 -9.83 18.33 -20.27
N HIS A 199 -8.89 17.93 -21.13
CA HIS A 199 -9.16 17.06 -22.28
C HIS A 199 -9.54 15.61 -21.91
N PHE A 200 -9.49 15.24 -20.63
CA PHE A 200 -9.98 13.94 -20.14
C PHE A 200 -11.50 13.96 -19.83
N MET A 201 -12.16 15.12 -19.87
CA MET A 201 -13.61 15.22 -19.66
C MET A 201 -14.38 15.02 -20.97
N HIS A 202 -15.41 14.18 -20.91
CA HIS A 202 -16.28 13.92 -22.06
C HIS A 202 -17.76 14.12 -21.68
N SER A 203 -18.43 15.01 -22.43
CA SER A 203 -19.84 15.37 -22.20
C SER A 203 -20.82 14.25 -22.55
N SER A 204 -20.42 13.35 -23.44
CA SER A 204 -21.25 12.26 -23.95
C SER A 204 -21.08 11.02 -23.08
N ALA A 205 -22.16 10.56 -22.44
CA ALA A 205 -22.24 9.26 -21.75
C ALA A 205 -22.18 8.05 -22.73
N GLY A 206 -21.54 8.20 -23.89
CA GLY A 206 -21.52 7.21 -24.97
C GLY A 206 -20.30 6.28 -24.96
N GLY A 207 -19.33 6.48 -24.05
CA GLY A 207 -18.16 5.61 -23.87
C GLY A 207 -18.32 4.58 -22.74
N ALA A 208 -19.03 4.94 -21.67
CA ALA A 208 -19.60 3.96 -20.76
C ALA A 208 -20.79 3.35 -21.49
N SER A 209 -20.79 2.03 -21.70
CA SER A 209 -21.98 1.33 -22.18
C SER A 209 -23.20 1.87 -21.43
N ALA A 210 -24.33 2.00 -22.12
CA ALA A 210 -25.62 2.29 -21.52
C ALA A 210 -25.96 1.15 -20.53
N ALA A 211 -25.31 1.15 -19.37
CA ALA A 211 -25.52 0.20 -18.32
C ALA A 211 -26.97 0.38 -17.87
N PRO A 212 -27.77 -0.69 -17.83
CA PRO A 212 -29.16 -0.56 -17.43
C PRO A 212 -29.21 -0.03 -15.99
N GLY A 213 -29.93 1.08 -15.80
CA GLY A 213 -30.29 1.60 -14.48
C GLY A 213 -29.52 2.85 -14.04
N GLY A 214 -30.24 3.98 -14.08
CA GLY A 214 -30.02 5.14 -13.22
C GLY A 214 -29.43 6.40 -13.87
N SER A 215 -29.56 7.55 -13.17
CA SER A 215 -28.94 8.82 -13.57
C SER A 215 -27.40 8.74 -13.50
N ILE A 216 -26.68 9.68 -14.15
CA ILE A 216 -25.21 9.79 -14.06
C ILE A 216 -24.76 9.80 -12.59
N THR A 217 -25.46 10.59 -11.76
CA THR A 217 -25.22 10.69 -10.32
C THR A 217 -25.35 9.34 -9.62
N GLN A 218 -26.35 8.52 -9.96
CA GLN A 218 -26.50 7.18 -9.36
C GLN A 218 -25.37 6.23 -9.77
N ARG A 219 -24.88 6.28 -11.01
CA ARG A 219 -23.71 5.49 -11.43
C ARG A 219 -22.46 5.90 -10.67
N VAL A 220 -22.19 7.21 -10.63
CA VAL A 220 -21.03 7.78 -9.94
C VAL A 220 -21.07 7.52 -8.43
N LEU A 221 -22.25 7.54 -7.79
CA LEU A 221 -22.38 7.16 -6.39
C LEU A 221 -22.06 5.68 -6.15
N ARG A 222 -22.44 4.76 -7.05
CA ARG A 222 -22.06 3.34 -6.95
C ARG A 222 -20.55 3.14 -7.10
N GLU A 223 -19.95 3.82 -8.09
CA GLU A 223 -18.50 3.79 -8.32
C GLU A 223 -17.72 4.34 -7.12
N PHE A 224 -18.15 5.49 -6.60
CA PHE A 224 -17.55 6.10 -5.41
C PHE A 224 -17.71 5.21 -4.17
N ALA A 225 -18.88 4.59 -3.98
CA ALA A 225 -19.10 3.66 -2.88
C ALA A 225 -18.21 2.42 -2.98
N ALA A 226 -17.96 1.91 -4.19
CA ALA A 226 -17.03 0.81 -4.41
C ALA A 226 -15.58 1.21 -4.09
N LEU A 227 -15.14 2.40 -4.52
CA LEU A 227 -13.82 2.94 -4.15
C LEU A 227 -13.70 3.14 -2.63
N HIS A 228 -14.72 3.72 -2.00
CA HIS A 228 -14.76 3.90 -0.56
C HIS A 228 -14.67 2.55 0.17
N HIS A 229 -15.43 1.54 -0.25
CA HIS A 229 -15.37 0.20 0.34
C HIS A 229 -14.00 -0.45 0.21
N GLU A 230 -13.38 -0.38 -0.97
CA GLU A 230 -12.03 -0.88 -1.19
C GLU A 230 -11.01 -0.20 -0.27
N LEU A 231 -11.10 1.13 -0.11
CA LEU A 231 -10.22 1.88 0.77
C LEU A 231 -10.46 1.56 2.24
N THR A 232 -11.70 1.54 2.72
CA THR A 232 -11.99 1.39 4.15
C THR A 232 -11.98 -0.06 4.61
N GLU A 233 -12.72 -0.94 3.94
CA GLU A 233 -12.97 -2.30 4.40
C GLU A 233 -11.87 -3.28 3.97
N VAL A 234 -11.22 -3.02 2.83
CA VAL A 234 -10.16 -3.90 2.30
C VAL A 234 -8.78 -3.38 2.68
N ALA A 235 -8.48 -2.12 2.36
CA ALA A 235 -7.17 -1.53 2.67
C ALA A 235 -7.04 -1.04 4.12
N GLY A 236 -8.13 -0.72 4.82
CA GLY A 236 -8.07 -0.17 6.17
C GLY A 236 -7.61 1.30 6.23
N VAL A 237 -7.81 2.06 5.15
CA VAL A 237 -7.62 3.51 5.08
C VAL A 237 -8.77 4.20 5.80
N ARG A 238 -8.48 5.19 6.65
CA ARG A 238 -9.48 6.04 7.29
C ARG A 238 -9.98 7.10 6.30
N VAL A 239 -11.29 7.28 6.23
CA VAL A 239 -11.91 8.28 5.34
C VAL A 239 -12.69 9.31 6.14
N ALA A 240 -12.27 10.57 6.04
CA ALA A 240 -13.08 11.72 6.44
C ALA A 240 -14.05 12.06 5.29
N LEU A 241 -15.25 11.47 5.35
CA LEU A 241 -16.24 11.59 4.28
C LEU A 241 -17.12 12.84 4.43
N PHE A 242 -17.07 13.70 3.42
CA PHE A 242 -17.97 14.84 3.25
C PHE A 242 -19.00 14.55 2.15
N GLN A 243 -20.07 15.34 2.12
CA GLN A 243 -21.09 15.22 1.08
C GLN A 243 -21.23 16.53 0.31
N HIS A 244 -21.34 16.40 -1.01
CA HIS A 244 -21.76 17.49 -1.88
C HIS A 244 -23.30 17.66 -1.83
N ALA A 245 -23.84 18.71 -2.44
CA ALA A 245 -25.26 18.94 -2.66
C ALA A 245 -25.44 19.92 -3.83
N LEU A 246 -26.56 19.82 -4.56
CA LEU A 246 -26.81 20.62 -5.77
C LEU A 246 -26.66 22.13 -5.53
N ARG A 247 -27.11 22.61 -4.36
CA ARG A 247 -27.01 24.03 -3.97
C ARG A 247 -25.58 24.59 -3.94
N HIS A 248 -24.55 23.75 -3.86
CA HIS A 248 -23.16 24.23 -3.85
C HIS A 248 -22.68 24.62 -5.26
N GLY A 249 -23.29 24.09 -6.34
CA GLY A 249 -22.90 24.43 -7.71
C GLY A 249 -21.51 23.92 -8.14
N THR A 250 -20.96 22.93 -7.43
CA THR A 250 -19.59 22.40 -7.57
C THR A 250 -19.60 20.94 -8.09
N PRO A 251 -19.82 20.69 -9.40
CA PRO A 251 -19.94 19.33 -9.94
C PRO A 251 -18.66 18.48 -9.77
N ASP A 252 -17.49 19.12 -9.70
CA ASP A 252 -16.17 18.47 -9.53
C ASP A 252 -15.75 18.31 -8.07
N ALA A 253 -16.63 18.58 -7.09
CA ALA A 253 -16.29 18.51 -5.66
C ALA A 253 -15.80 17.12 -5.21
N VAL A 254 -16.04 16.07 -6.01
CA VAL A 254 -15.48 14.72 -5.83
C VAL A 254 -13.94 14.70 -5.88
N PHE A 255 -13.30 15.74 -6.40
CA PHE A 255 -11.84 15.89 -6.49
C PHE A 255 -11.29 16.94 -5.50
N PRO A 256 -11.29 16.64 -4.18
CA PRO A 256 -10.95 17.62 -3.15
C PRO A 256 -9.45 17.96 -3.12
N ASN A 257 -8.61 17.15 -3.73
CA ASN A 257 -7.15 17.27 -3.71
C ASN A 257 -6.63 18.56 -4.39
N ASN A 258 -7.48 19.24 -5.16
CA ASN A 258 -7.11 20.43 -5.91
C ASN A 258 -7.11 21.72 -5.10
N TRP A 259 -7.84 21.77 -3.98
CA TRP A 259 -8.09 23.05 -3.29
C TRP A 259 -7.40 23.16 -1.93
N PHE A 260 -6.91 22.04 -1.36
CA PHE A 260 -6.09 22.06 -0.16
C PHE A 260 -5.03 20.96 -0.12
N THR A 261 -4.08 21.13 0.79
CA THR A 261 -3.17 20.09 1.26
C THR A 261 -2.90 20.25 2.74
N THR A 262 -2.55 19.14 3.38
CA THR A 262 -2.06 19.12 4.74
C THR A 262 -0.56 18.78 4.75
N HIS A 263 0.18 19.44 5.64
CA HIS A 263 1.62 19.29 5.77
C HIS A 263 1.97 19.18 7.26
N PRO A 264 2.42 18.02 7.76
CA PRO A 264 2.79 17.86 9.16
C PRO A 264 4.12 18.55 9.46
N ALA A 265 4.32 18.98 10.70
CA ALA A 265 5.62 19.50 11.14
C ALA A 265 6.73 18.45 10.91
N GLY A 266 7.88 18.90 10.42
CA GLY A 266 9.02 18.08 10.07
C GLY A 266 9.07 17.68 8.59
N GLU A 267 7.98 17.78 7.82
CA GLU A 267 7.95 17.45 6.39
C GLU A 267 9.02 18.22 5.58
N ALA A 268 9.36 17.73 4.39
CA ALA A 268 10.36 18.32 3.48
C ALA A 268 11.75 18.42 4.12
N ARG A 269 12.20 17.34 4.75
CA ARG A 269 13.47 17.27 5.51
C ARG A 269 13.57 18.38 6.57
N GLY A 270 12.50 18.58 7.31
CA GLY A 270 12.37 19.62 8.33
C GLY A 270 12.14 21.02 7.76
N GLY A 271 11.74 21.15 6.50
CA GLY A 271 11.36 22.42 5.89
C GLY A 271 10.07 22.97 6.47
N VAL A 272 9.07 22.10 6.64
CA VAL A 272 7.79 22.45 7.25
C VAL A 272 7.95 22.55 8.76
N GLN A 273 8.04 23.78 9.28
CA GLN A 273 8.29 24.02 10.72
C GLN A 273 7.08 23.74 11.61
N ARG A 274 5.87 23.90 11.08
CA ARG A 274 4.61 23.78 11.82
C ARG A 274 3.59 23.09 10.95
N SER A 275 2.74 22.26 11.55
CA SER A 275 1.63 21.62 10.85
C SER A 275 0.78 22.69 10.15
N THR A 276 0.71 22.60 8.83
CA THR A 276 0.18 23.64 7.95
C THR A 276 -0.95 23.09 7.09
N LEU A 277 -2.04 23.85 7.00
CA LEU A 277 -3.07 23.73 5.98
C LEU A 277 -2.74 24.73 4.86
N ALA A 278 -2.55 24.25 3.64
CA ALA A 278 -2.41 25.12 2.48
C ALA A 278 -3.73 25.15 1.69
N LEU A 279 -4.19 26.33 1.30
CA LEU A 279 -5.38 26.54 0.46
C LEU A 279 -4.95 27.12 -0.88
N TYR A 280 -5.58 26.64 -1.95
CA TYR A 280 -5.08 26.85 -3.31
C TYR A 280 -6.03 27.65 -4.20
N PRO A 281 -5.48 28.49 -5.10
CA PRO A 281 -6.24 29.19 -6.12
C PRO A 281 -6.64 28.23 -7.25
N LEU A 282 -7.92 28.27 -7.62
CA LEU A 282 -8.50 27.41 -8.66
C LEU A 282 -8.90 28.25 -9.87
N LYS A 283 -8.60 27.73 -11.07
CA LYS A 283 -8.85 28.45 -12.33
C LYS A 283 -10.35 28.69 -12.51
N CYS A 284 -11.14 27.63 -12.44
CA CYS A 284 -12.58 27.67 -12.70
C CYS A 284 -13.37 28.30 -11.54
N PRO A 285 -14.17 29.35 -11.77
CA PRO A 285 -14.94 30.02 -10.73
C PRO A 285 -15.86 29.09 -9.92
N ASN A 286 -16.53 28.13 -10.57
CA ASN A 286 -17.40 27.21 -9.83
C ASN A 286 -16.63 26.29 -8.88
N ARG A 287 -15.39 25.92 -9.21
CA ARG A 287 -14.54 25.08 -8.36
C ARG A 287 -14.05 25.81 -7.12
N ARG A 288 -13.94 27.15 -7.14
CA ARG A 288 -13.57 27.98 -5.98
C ARG A 288 -14.51 27.78 -4.79
N ALA A 289 -15.79 27.48 -5.06
CA ALA A 289 -16.79 27.16 -4.05
C ALA A 289 -16.61 25.77 -3.40
N GLU A 290 -15.71 24.92 -3.91
CA GLU A 290 -15.34 23.63 -3.29
C GLU A 290 -14.61 23.83 -1.97
N ARG A 291 -13.96 24.99 -1.77
CA ARG A 291 -13.32 25.40 -0.51
C ARG A 291 -14.38 25.73 0.54
N ARG A 292 -14.86 24.71 1.24
CA ARG A 292 -15.93 24.86 2.23
C ARG A 292 -15.41 25.20 3.61
N ALA A 293 -16.07 26.17 4.26
CA ALA A 293 -15.71 26.63 5.60
C ALA A 293 -15.80 25.54 6.68
N ASP A 294 -16.76 24.61 6.56
CA ASP A 294 -16.92 23.50 7.51
C ASP A 294 -15.78 22.47 7.40
N ALA A 295 -15.33 22.16 6.18
CA ALA A 295 -14.15 21.33 5.94
C ALA A 295 -12.88 21.99 6.49
N VAL A 296 -12.67 23.29 6.24
CA VAL A 296 -11.53 24.05 6.78
C VAL A 296 -11.53 24.08 8.31
N ALA A 297 -12.70 24.30 8.93
CA ALA A 297 -12.82 24.30 10.39
C ALA A 297 -12.47 22.92 10.99
N MET A 298 -12.90 21.83 10.34
CA MET A 298 -12.54 20.47 10.73
C MET A 298 -11.02 20.26 10.63
N LEU A 299 -10.38 20.65 9.53
CA LEU A 299 -8.93 20.53 9.35
C LEU A 299 -8.15 21.32 10.41
N ARG A 300 -8.55 22.56 10.71
CA ARG A 300 -7.96 23.35 11.80
C ARG A 300 -8.08 22.65 13.16
N SER A 301 -9.23 22.04 13.45
CA SER A 301 -9.46 21.28 14.69
C SER A 301 -8.56 20.04 14.84
N ARG A 302 -8.03 19.52 13.73
CA ARG A 302 -7.11 18.37 13.67
C ARG A 302 -5.63 18.73 13.83
N GLY A 303 -5.31 19.99 14.13
CA GLY A 303 -3.95 20.42 14.44
C GLY A 303 -3.21 21.13 13.31
N TYR A 304 -3.83 21.35 12.16
CA TYR A 304 -3.28 22.22 11.10
C TYR A 304 -3.56 23.70 11.41
N GLY A 305 -2.98 24.19 12.51
CA GLY A 305 -3.25 25.53 13.03
C GLY A 305 -2.56 26.66 12.27
N ARG A 306 -1.54 26.37 11.44
CA ARG A 306 -0.96 27.35 10.51
C ARG A 306 -1.68 27.25 9.17
N GLU A 307 -2.11 28.38 8.63
CA GLU A 307 -2.71 28.44 7.31
C GLU A 307 -1.79 29.18 6.34
N VAL A 308 -1.66 28.62 5.13
CA VAL A 308 -1.05 29.25 3.97
C VAL A 308 -2.13 29.35 2.92
N ASP A 309 -2.73 30.52 2.77
CA ASP A 309 -3.79 30.75 1.80
C ASP A 309 -3.26 31.45 0.56
N LEU A 310 -3.20 30.70 -0.55
CA LEU A 310 -2.80 31.18 -1.87
C LEU A 310 -4.02 31.56 -2.73
N SER A 311 -5.25 31.37 -2.25
CA SER A 311 -6.47 31.68 -3.02
C SER A 311 -6.60 33.15 -3.46
N PRO A 312 -6.03 34.17 -2.80
CA PRO A 312 -6.07 35.54 -3.31
C PRO A 312 -5.44 35.73 -4.70
N ALA A 313 -4.51 34.86 -5.11
CA ALA A 313 -3.89 34.88 -6.44
C ALA A 313 -4.91 34.73 -7.59
N GLU A 314 -6.11 34.21 -7.30
CA GLU A 314 -7.22 34.12 -8.26
C GLU A 314 -7.64 35.49 -8.83
N ALA A 315 -7.43 36.58 -8.08
CA ALA A 315 -7.72 37.94 -8.54
C ALA A 315 -6.70 38.44 -9.58
N GLU A 316 -5.51 37.83 -9.60
CA GLU A 316 -4.42 38.14 -10.54
C GLU A 316 -4.41 37.19 -11.74
N GLY A 317 -5.31 36.20 -11.77
CA GLY A 317 -5.40 35.22 -12.86
C GLY A 317 -4.30 34.17 -12.85
N THR A 318 -3.63 33.96 -11.71
CA THR A 318 -2.61 32.91 -11.50
C THR A 318 -3.17 31.80 -10.61
N PHE A 319 -2.80 30.55 -10.92
CA PHE A 319 -3.44 29.37 -10.34
C PHE A 319 -2.42 28.29 -9.97
N LEU A 320 -2.76 27.47 -8.97
CA LEU A 320 -1.94 26.35 -8.49
C LEU A 320 -2.87 25.32 -7.85
N GLU A 321 -3.48 24.42 -8.62
CA GLU A 321 -4.55 23.52 -8.16
C GLU A 321 -4.08 22.33 -7.29
N GLY A 322 -3.46 22.62 -6.14
CA GLY A 322 -3.14 21.65 -5.09
C GLY A 322 -2.32 20.47 -5.59
N THR A 323 -2.62 19.25 -5.11
CA THR A 323 -1.92 18.02 -5.57
C THR A 323 -2.40 17.54 -6.95
N GLY A 324 -3.26 18.30 -7.63
CA GLY A 324 -3.44 18.16 -9.07
C GLY A 324 -2.16 18.48 -9.81
N VAL A 325 -1.51 19.58 -9.42
CA VAL A 325 -0.34 20.13 -10.10
C VAL A 325 0.96 20.00 -9.29
N LEU A 326 0.86 19.85 -7.97
CA LEU A 326 1.97 19.63 -7.06
C LEU A 326 2.10 18.13 -6.75
N VAL A 327 2.94 17.41 -7.48
CA VAL A 327 3.30 16.03 -7.10
C VAL A 327 4.49 16.11 -6.15
N LEU A 328 4.27 15.71 -4.90
CA LEU A 328 5.17 15.98 -3.79
C LEU A 328 5.98 14.75 -3.40
N ASP A 329 7.30 14.88 -3.41
CA ASP A 329 8.22 13.99 -2.69
C ASP A 329 8.48 14.60 -1.31
N ARG A 330 7.58 14.26 -0.38
CA ARG A 330 7.48 14.87 0.96
C ARG A 330 8.67 14.52 1.83
N ILE A 331 9.18 13.30 1.71
CA ILE A 331 10.35 12.85 2.48
C ILE A 331 11.61 13.57 2.01
N ASN A 332 11.76 13.81 0.70
CA ASN A 332 12.97 14.44 0.17
C ASN A 332 12.86 15.96 0.04
N GLY A 333 11.67 16.53 0.18
CA GLY A 333 11.42 17.97 0.06
C GLY A 333 11.55 18.46 -1.37
N VAL A 334 11.09 17.65 -2.34
CA VAL A 334 11.08 17.98 -3.76
C VAL A 334 9.64 18.08 -4.25
N ALA A 335 9.31 19.12 -5.00
CA ALA A 335 8.02 19.27 -5.67
C ALA A 335 8.20 19.20 -7.19
N TYR A 336 7.32 18.46 -7.86
CA TYR A 336 7.31 18.29 -9.31
C TYR A 336 6.05 18.93 -9.86
N VAL A 337 6.22 19.81 -10.87
CA VAL A 337 5.14 20.60 -11.45
C VAL A 337 5.25 20.64 -12.96
N CYS A 338 4.25 20.07 -13.63
CA CYS A 338 3.98 20.32 -15.03
C CYS A 338 3.28 21.69 -15.15
N LEU A 339 3.89 22.63 -15.86
CA LEU A 339 3.32 23.95 -16.08
C LEU A 339 2.11 23.86 -17.02
N SER A 340 1.05 24.58 -16.66
CA SER A 340 -0.22 24.61 -17.39
C SER A 340 -1.02 25.86 -17.00
N ASP A 341 -2.19 26.06 -17.60
CA ASP A 341 -3.12 27.10 -17.18
C ASP A 341 -3.59 26.98 -15.71
N ARG A 342 -3.32 25.85 -15.06
CA ARG A 342 -3.70 25.54 -13.68
C ARG A 342 -2.48 25.49 -12.73
N ALA A 343 -1.28 25.73 -13.26
CA ALA A 343 -0.01 25.64 -12.56
C ALA A 343 0.96 26.75 -12.98
N ASP A 344 0.92 27.87 -12.26
CA ASP A 344 1.87 28.97 -12.45
C ASP A 344 3.22 28.68 -11.80
N ALA A 345 4.31 28.95 -12.52
CA ALA A 345 5.67 28.67 -12.06
C ALA A 345 6.10 29.58 -10.89
N GLY A 346 5.72 30.87 -10.92
CA GLY A 346 6.05 31.83 -9.87
C GLY A 346 5.34 31.50 -8.56
N LEU A 347 4.06 31.15 -8.65
CA LEU A 347 3.25 30.72 -7.52
C LEU A 347 3.71 29.38 -6.94
N ALA A 348 4.13 28.44 -7.79
CA ALA A 348 4.75 27.19 -7.34
C ALA A 348 6.07 27.43 -6.59
N GLN A 349 6.90 28.38 -7.04
CA GLN A 349 8.13 28.75 -6.33
C GLN A 349 7.82 29.42 -4.98
N ALA A 350 6.88 30.36 -4.95
CA ALA A 350 6.44 31.01 -3.71
C ALA A 350 5.89 29.99 -2.69
N TRP A 351 5.11 29.02 -3.16
CA TRP A 351 4.63 27.90 -2.36
C TRP A 351 5.79 27.07 -1.78
N ALA A 352 6.78 26.72 -2.61
CA ALA A 352 7.92 25.91 -2.19
C ALA A 352 8.73 26.63 -1.11
N ASP A 353 9.01 27.92 -1.30
CA ASP A 353 9.72 28.76 -0.34
C ASP A 353 8.94 28.88 0.99
N GLN A 354 7.62 29.07 0.93
CA GLN A 354 6.78 29.29 2.11
C GLN A 354 6.53 28.02 2.95
N LEU A 355 6.52 26.84 2.31
CA LEU A 355 6.42 25.54 2.99
C LEU A 355 7.79 24.92 3.32
N GLY A 356 8.86 25.40 2.73
CA GLY A 356 10.22 24.91 2.98
C GLY A 356 10.60 23.69 2.14
N TYR A 357 9.97 23.51 0.98
CA TYR A 357 10.45 22.56 -0.04
C TYR A 357 11.72 23.11 -0.68
N ARG A 358 12.77 22.28 -0.74
CA ARG A 358 14.12 22.72 -1.11
C ARG A 358 14.40 22.69 -2.61
N GLU A 359 13.64 21.90 -3.34
CA GLU A 359 13.82 21.69 -4.77
C GLU A 359 12.47 21.71 -5.47
N LEU A 360 12.35 22.52 -6.50
CA LEU A 360 11.19 22.61 -7.37
C LEU A 360 11.62 22.22 -8.80
N ILE A 361 11.01 21.16 -9.32
CA ILE A 361 11.25 20.67 -10.67
C ILE A 361 10.05 21.02 -11.54
N THR A 362 10.19 22.08 -12.32
CA THR A 362 9.19 22.48 -13.32
C THR A 362 9.53 21.94 -14.70
N PHE A 363 8.51 21.55 -15.46
CA PHE A 363 8.65 21.08 -16.84
C PHE A 363 7.33 21.29 -17.60
N THR A 364 7.36 21.06 -18.91
CA THR A 364 6.18 21.09 -19.79
C THR A 364 5.87 19.69 -20.32
N SER A 365 4.58 19.37 -20.49
CA SER A 365 4.13 18.06 -20.97
C SER A 365 2.94 18.20 -21.89
N THR A 366 2.79 17.27 -22.83
CA THR A 366 1.66 17.21 -23.77
C THR A 366 0.94 15.87 -23.72
N ASP A 367 -0.35 15.85 -24.07
CA ASP A 367 -1.13 14.64 -24.34
C ASP A 367 -0.80 14.05 -25.71
N SER A 368 -1.47 12.96 -26.11
CA SER A 368 -1.25 12.31 -27.41
C SER A 368 -1.62 13.17 -28.63
N ASN A 369 -2.40 14.24 -28.43
CA ASN A 369 -2.81 15.17 -29.48
C ASN A 369 -1.93 16.43 -29.51
N GLY A 370 -0.95 16.53 -28.60
CA GLY A 370 -0.06 17.68 -28.49
C GLY A 370 -0.59 18.82 -27.62
N PHE A 371 -1.75 18.65 -26.95
CA PHE A 371 -2.27 19.65 -26.03
C PHE A 371 -1.53 19.58 -24.68
N PRO A 372 -1.34 20.71 -23.98
CA PRO A 372 -0.72 20.71 -22.66
C PRO A 372 -1.44 19.79 -21.66
N VAL A 373 -0.68 19.03 -20.87
CA VAL A 373 -1.24 18.28 -19.75
C VAL A 373 -1.64 19.26 -18.64
N TYR A 374 -2.91 19.23 -18.25
CA TYR A 374 -3.47 20.23 -17.32
C TYR A 374 -2.99 20.02 -15.87
N HIS A 375 -2.83 18.77 -15.42
CA HIS A 375 -2.43 18.39 -14.07
C HIS A 375 -1.27 17.38 -14.09
N THR A 376 -0.21 17.69 -13.33
CA THR A 376 0.97 16.84 -13.14
C THR A 376 0.62 15.42 -12.69
N ASN A 377 -0.38 15.28 -11.81
CA ASN A 377 -0.78 13.99 -11.23
C ASN A 377 -1.48 13.04 -12.23
N VAL A 378 -1.74 13.48 -13.46
CA VAL A 378 -2.23 12.59 -14.53
C VAL A 378 -1.10 11.82 -15.18
N MET A 379 0.10 12.42 -15.20
CA MET A 379 1.27 11.84 -15.84
C MET A 379 2.28 11.22 -14.87
N MET A 380 2.21 11.52 -13.58
CA MET A 380 3.14 10.98 -12.60
C MET A 380 2.60 10.85 -11.18
N ALA A 381 3.19 9.94 -10.42
CA ALA A 381 2.97 9.73 -9.00
C ALA A 381 4.29 9.41 -8.28
N ILE A 382 4.39 9.78 -7.00
CA ILE A 382 5.55 9.52 -6.16
C ILE A 382 5.10 8.80 -4.88
N GLY A 383 5.60 7.59 -4.69
CA GLY A 383 5.56 6.84 -3.45
C GLY A 383 6.86 6.98 -2.66
N THR A 384 7.02 6.16 -1.63
CA THR A 384 8.18 6.22 -0.72
C THR A 384 9.47 5.85 -1.46
N ASP A 385 9.42 4.75 -2.23
CA ASP A 385 10.59 4.18 -2.91
C ASP A 385 10.43 4.11 -4.44
N VAL A 386 9.23 4.36 -4.96
CA VAL A 386 8.88 4.18 -6.38
C VAL A 386 8.20 5.43 -6.94
N ALA A 387 8.56 5.80 -8.15
CA ALA A 387 7.92 6.88 -8.89
C ALA A 387 7.41 6.38 -10.25
N VAL A 388 6.17 6.70 -10.58
CA VAL A 388 5.59 6.46 -11.90
C VAL A 388 5.65 7.76 -12.70
N VAL A 389 6.09 7.71 -13.96
CA VAL A 389 6.17 8.91 -14.80
C VAL A 389 6.00 8.59 -16.28
N CYS A 390 5.22 9.40 -16.99
CA CYS A 390 5.20 9.39 -18.45
C CYS A 390 6.31 10.29 -18.99
N ALA A 391 7.56 9.81 -19.03
CA ALA A 391 8.67 10.65 -19.46
C ALA A 391 8.54 11.12 -20.92
N GLU A 392 7.97 10.28 -21.79
CA GLU A 392 7.73 10.62 -23.20
C GLU A 392 6.67 11.73 -23.39
N SER A 393 5.89 12.07 -22.35
CA SER A 393 4.95 13.20 -22.39
C SER A 393 5.66 14.56 -22.36
N VAL A 394 6.92 14.61 -21.89
CA VAL A 394 7.77 15.81 -21.80
C VAL A 394 8.57 15.98 -23.11
N PRO A 395 8.21 16.91 -24.01
CA PRO A 395 8.82 17.00 -25.34
C PRO A 395 10.27 17.48 -25.28
N ASP A 396 10.55 18.49 -24.44
CA ASP A 396 11.90 19.05 -24.29
C ASP A 396 12.85 18.00 -23.67
N VAL A 397 13.95 17.71 -24.38
CA VAL A 397 14.90 16.66 -24.01
C VAL A 397 15.65 17.02 -22.71
N ARG A 398 15.91 18.30 -22.46
CA ARG A 398 16.62 18.77 -21.27
C ARG A 398 15.72 18.73 -20.04
N GLU A 399 14.46 19.15 -20.17
CA GLU A 399 13.46 19.02 -19.11
C GLU A 399 13.24 17.55 -18.75
N ARG A 400 13.04 16.69 -19.76
CA ARG A 400 12.87 15.24 -19.56
C ARG A 400 14.07 14.60 -18.87
N ALA A 401 15.29 14.93 -19.28
CA ALA A 401 16.50 14.43 -18.65
C ALA A 401 16.62 14.91 -17.19
N ARG A 402 16.30 16.17 -16.91
CA ARG A 402 16.31 16.73 -15.55
C ARG A 402 15.27 16.06 -14.65
N LEU A 403 14.04 15.88 -15.14
CA LEU A 403 12.96 15.20 -14.44
C LEU A 403 13.38 13.77 -14.06
N LEU A 404 13.85 12.99 -15.03
CA LEU A 404 14.30 11.62 -14.79
C LEU A 404 15.50 11.56 -13.83
N ALA A 405 16.46 12.48 -13.96
CA ALA A 405 17.60 12.54 -13.04
C ALA A 405 17.18 12.85 -11.60
N ALA A 406 16.25 13.79 -11.41
CA ALA A 406 15.71 14.14 -10.10
C ALA A 406 14.97 12.95 -9.45
N LEU A 407 14.10 12.27 -10.21
CA LEU A 407 13.37 11.10 -9.71
C LEU A 407 14.33 9.94 -9.34
N ARG A 408 15.28 9.61 -10.23
CA ARG A 408 16.24 8.50 -10.02
C ARG A 408 17.21 8.73 -8.86
N LYS A 409 17.29 9.93 -8.30
CA LYS A 409 18.09 10.23 -7.11
C LYS A 409 17.58 9.49 -5.86
N HIS A 410 16.27 9.26 -5.79
CA HIS A 410 15.61 8.74 -4.60
C HIS A 410 14.66 7.56 -4.88
N HIS A 411 14.20 7.40 -6.11
CA HIS A 411 13.13 6.45 -6.45
C HIS A 411 13.54 5.46 -7.54
N GLN A 412 13.02 4.24 -7.46
CA GLN A 412 12.93 3.39 -8.64
C GLN A 412 11.88 3.97 -9.60
N VAL A 413 12.31 4.33 -10.81
CA VAL A 413 11.43 4.93 -11.80
C VAL A 413 10.75 3.85 -12.65
N VAL A 414 9.41 3.90 -12.67
CA VAL A 414 8.53 3.12 -13.53
C VAL A 414 8.02 4.05 -14.63
N GLU A 415 8.61 3.92 -15.82
CA GLU A 415 8.17 4.71 -16.98
C GLU A 415 6.89 4.11 -17.58
N ILE A 416 5.91 4.97 -17.85
CA ILE A 416 4.65 4.62 -18.53
C ILE A 416 4.57 5.30 -19.90
N THR A 417 3.86 4.68 -20.83
CA THR A 417 3.59 5.27 -22.15
C THR A 417 2.48 6.32 -22.07
N ARG A 418 2.32 7.14 -23.11
CA ARG A 418 1.20 8.09 -23.30
C ARG A 418 -0.14 7.37 -23.33
N ALA A 419 -0.17 6.15 -23.89
CA ALA A 419 -1.37 5.32 -23.86
C ALA A 419 -1.73 4.95 -22.41
N GLN A 420 -0.75 4.49 -21.61
CA GLN A 420 -0.97 4.20 -20.20
C GLN A 420 -1.31 5.45 -19.38
N MET A 421 -0.73 6.61 -19.70
CA MET A 421 -1.12 7.90 -19.13
C MET A 421 -2.61 8.21 -19.44
N GLY A 422 -3.05 7.98 -20.67
CA GLY A 422 -4.47 8.08 -21.08
C GLY A 422 -5.40 7.12 -20.35
N GLU A 423 -4.85 6.01 -19.85
CA GLU A 423 -5.53 5.02 -19.01
C GLU A 423 -5.39 5.29 -17.50
N MET A 424 -4.99 6.51 -17.11
CA MET A 424 -4.85 6.96 -15.71
C MET A 424 -3.73 6.28 -14.91
N CYS A 425 -2.73 5.66 -15.55
CA CYS A 425 -1.61 5.03 -14.83
C CYS A 425 -0.76 6.03 -14.02
N GLY A 426 -0.73 7.31 -14.38
CA GLY A 426 -0.07 8.34 -13.55
C GLY A 426 -0.93 8.78 -12.35
N ASN A 427 -2.25 8.58 -12.41
CA ASN A 427 -3.20 9.06 -11.41
C ASN A 427 -3.42 8.07 -10.26
N ILE A 428 -2.32 7.68 -9.63
CA ILE A 428 -2.29 6.75 -8.51
C ILE A 428 -1.74 7.44 -7.25
N LEU A 429 -2.03 6.87 -6.08
CA LEU A 429 -1.58 7.41 -4.80
C LEU A 429 -1.02 6.32 -3.90
N GLU A 430 0.15 6.55 -3.32
CA GLU A 430 0.61 5.74 -2.19
C GLU A 430 -0.11 6.21 -0.91
N LEU A 431 -0.75 5.26 -0.24
CA LEU A 431 -1.39 5.41 1.07
C LEU A 431 -0.76 4.42 2.05
N GLU A 432 -1.08 4.57 3.33
CA GLU A 432 -0.81 3.53 4.32
C GLU A 432 -2.08 2.72 4.58
N ASP A 433 -1.96 1.40 4.61
CA ASP A 433 -3.06 0.51 4.99
C ASP A 433 -3.31 0.51 6.51
N GLY A 434 -4.32 -0.25 6.97
CA GLY A 434 -4.66 -0.36 8.39
C GLY A 434 -3.55 -0.94 9.29
N ARG A 435 -2.43 -1.41 8.71
CA ARG A 435 -1.24 -1.91 9.39
C ARG A 435 -0.08 -0.92 9.33
N GLY A 436 -0.24 0.21 8.65
CA GLY A 436 0.81 1.20 8.43
C GLY A 436 1.77 0.85 7.30
N LEU A 437 1.38 -0.04 6.38
CA LEU A 437 2.22 -0.43 5.23
C LEU A 437 1.83 0.36 3.98
N PRO A 438 2.80 0.70 3.12
CA PRO A 438 2.51 1.39 1.87
C PRO A 438 1.66 0.51 0.96
N VAL A 439 0.61 1.08 0.39
CA VAL A 439 -0.26 0.50 -0.63
C VAL A 439 -0.53 1.52 -1.72
N LEU A 440 -0.76 1.07 -2.96
CA LEU A 440 -1.14 1.97 -4.05
C LEU A 440 -2.64 1.89 -4.30
N ALA A 441 -3.31 3.03 -4.24
CA ALA A 441 -4.70 3.20 -4.67
C ALA A 441 -4.73 3.68 -6.13
N MET A 442 -5.51 2.99 -6.97
CA MET A 442 -5.66 3.30 -8.41
C MET A 442 -7.03 2.89 -8.94
N SER A 443 -7.39 3.30 -10.15
CA SER A 443 -8.61 2.78 -10.79
C SER A 443 -8.36 1.39 -11.37
N SER A 444 -9.43 0.60 -11.54
CA SER A 444 -9.34 -0.69 -12.24
C SER A 444 -8.86 -0.52 -13.69
N ARG A 445 -9.13 0.65 -14.32
CA ARG A 445 -8.63 1.04 -15.65
C ARG A 445 -7.10 1.15 -15.64
N ALA A 446 -6.55 1.95 -14.72
CA ALA A 446 -5.10 2.08 -14.55
C ALA A 446 -4.43 0.74 -14.22
N HIS A 447 -5.00 -0.04 -13.30
CA HIS A 447 -4.48 -1.35 -12.93
C HIS A 447 -4.40 -2.30 -14.14
N ALA A 448 -5.42 -2.33 -15.00
CA ALA A 448 -5.44 -3.15 -16.20
C ALA A 448 -4.47 -2.67 -17.28
N ALA A 449 -4.22 -1.36 -17.38
CA ALA A 449 -3.32 -0.76 -18.36
C ALA A 449 -1.83 -0.88 -17.99
N PHE A 450 -1.50 -1.05 -16.70
CA PHE A 450 -0.13 -1.35 -16.31
C PHE A 450 0.32 -2.72 -16.84
N GLY A 451 1.45 -2.71 -17.55
CA GLY A 451 2.12 -3.94 -17.97
C GLY A 451 2.49 -4.82 -16.78
N GLU A 452 2.69 -6.11 -17.02
CA GLU A 452 3.04 -7.07 -15.97
C GLU A 452 4.35 -6.68 -15.25
N ASP A 453 5.34 -6.18 -15.99
CA ASP A 453 6.61 -5.72 -15.41
C ASP A 453 6.45 -4.44 -14.56
N ASN A 454 5.57 -3.51 -14.97
CA ASN A 454 5.21 -2.35 -14.15
C ASN A 454 4.57 -2.82 -12.83
N ARG A 455 3.55 -3.68 -12.89
CA ARG A 455 2.86 -4.20 -11.70
C ARG A 455 3.78 -4.98 -10.79
N ARG A 456 4.67 -5.81 -11.35
CA ARG A 456 5.71 -6.52 -10.59
C ARG A 456 6.67 -5.57 -9.90
N THR A 457 7.07 -4.49 -10.57
CA THR A 457 7.93 -3.47 -9.98
C THR A 457 7.23 -2.75 -8.83
N LEU A 458 5.99 -2.29 -9.04
CA LEU A 458 5.19 -1.63 -8.00
C LEU A 458 5.02 -2.53 -6.77
N ARG A 459 4.68 -3.82 -6.96
CA ARG A 459 4.52 -4.80 -5.86
C ARG A 459 5.79 -5.12 -5.08
N ARG A 460 6.97 -4.69 -5.53
CA ARG A 460 8.21 -4.80 -4.72
C ARG A 460 8.29 -3.71 -3.65
N HIS A 461 7.59 -2.59 -3.85
CA HIS A 461 7.66 -1.41 -3.00
C HIS A 461 6.43 -1.21 -2.12
N VAL A 462 5.29 -1.74 -2.56
CA VAL A 462 4.04 -1.63 -1.80
C VAL A 462 3.44 -2.99 -1.49
N ALA A 463 2.75 -3.08 -0.36
CA ALA A 463 2.09 -4.27 0.09
C ALA A 463 0.96 -4.68 -0.89
N ALA A 464 0.15 -3.74 -1.36
CA ALA A 464 -0.97 -4.08 -2.24
C ALA A 464 -1.23 -2.99 -3.29
N LEU A 465 -1.86 -3.41 -4.39
CA LEU A 465 -2.43 -2.53 -5.40
C LEU A 465 -3.96 -2.58 -5.21
N HIS A 466 -4.51 -1.64 -4.44
CA HIS A 466 -5.94 -1.51 -4.25
C HIS A 466 -6.55 -0.76 -5.42
N HIS A 467 -7.61 -1.32 -6.00
CA HIS A 467 -8.24 -0.72 -7.15
C HIS A 467 -9.75 -0.88 -7.20
N ALA A 468 -10.43 0.13 -7.73
CA ALA A 468 -11.88 0.13 -7.89
C ALA A 468 -12.30 0.63 -9.28
N PRO A 469 -13.42 0.12 -9.83
CA PRO A 469 -13.94 0.61 -11.10
C PRO A 469 -14.64 1.96 -10.89
N ILE A 470 -14.09 3.03 -11.49
CA ILE A 470 -14.65 4.38 -11.47
C ILE A 470 -14.85 5.00 -12.88
N PRO A 471 -15.36 4.24 -13.87
CA PRO A 471 -15.32 4.67 -15.28
C PRO A 471 -16.16 5.91 -15.57
N THR A 472 -17.30 6.13 -14.88
CA THR A 472 -18.10 7.33 -15.09
C THR A 472 -17.44 8.56 -14.46
N ILE A 473 -16.81 8.41 -13.29
CA ILE A 473 -16.03 9.50 -12.65
C ILE A 473 -14.87 9.92 -13.56
N GLU A 474 -14.11 8.96 -14.08
CA GLU A 474 -12.97 9.23 -14.98
C GLU A 474 -13.44 9.88 -16.29
N HIS A 475 -14.45 9.30 -16.94
CA HIS A 475 -14.90 9.75 -18.26
C HIS A 475 -15.60 11.12 -18.22
N VAL A 476 -16.42 11.38 -17.21
CA VAL A 476 -17.19 12.64 -17.13
C VAL A 476 -16.42 13.71 -16.37
N GLY A 477 -15.71 13.33 -15.31
CA GLY A 477 -14.96 14.24 -14.42
C GLY A 477 -13.52 14.49 -14.86
N GLY A 478 -12.94 13.63 -15.69
CA GLY A 478 -11.56 13.74 -16.18
C GLY A 478 -10.48 13.54 -15.11
N GLY A 479 -10.84 13.00 -13.95
CA GLY A 479 -9.94 12.72 -12.83
C GLY A 479 -10.03 11.26 -12.38
N GLY A 480 -8.91 10.68 -11.93
CA GLY A 480 -8.82 9.30 -11.45
C GLY A 480 -8.88 9.19 -9.93
N VAL A 481 -8.37 8.07 -9.40
CA VAL A 481 -8.41 7.79 -7.95
C VAL A 481 -7.58 8.78 -7.16
N ARG A 482 -6.38 9.18 -7.61
CA ARG A 482 -5.58 10.19 -6.88
C ARG A 482 -6.34 11.50 -6.69
N CYS A 483 -7.06 11.94 -7.71
CA CYS A 483 -7.83 13.19 -7.63
C CYS A 483 -8.93 13.14 -6.57
N ALA A 484 -9.52 11.95 -6.35
CA ALA A 484 -10.61 11.78 -5.39
C ALA A 484 -10.16 11.79 -3.91
N LEU A 485 -8.85 11.88 -3.65
CA LEU A 485 -8.26 11.69 -2.33
C LEU A 485 -7.44 12.91 -1.90
N GLY A 486 -7.88 13.59 -0.83
CA GLY A 486 -7.07 14.62 -0.16
C GLY A 486 -6.32 14.03 1.03
N GLU A 487 -4.99 13.98 0.99
CA GLU A 487 -4.20 13.38 2.08
C GLU A 487 -4.29 14.17 3.40
N LEU A 488 -4.52 13.48 4.52
CA LEU A 488 -4.55 14.02 5.89
C LEU A 488 -3.42 13.40 6.73
N PHE A 489 -2.38 14.16 7.07
CA PHE A 489 -1.17 13.71 7.77
C PHE A 489 -1.15 13.93 9.28
#